data_AF-Q2L7F8-F1
#
_entry.id   AF-Q2L7F8-F1
#
_cell.length_a   1.000
_cell.length_b   1.000
_cell.length_c   1.000
_cell.angle_alpha   90.00
_cell.angle_beta   90.00
_cell.angle_gamma   90.00
#
_symmetry.space_group_name_H-M   'P 1'
#
loop_
_entity.id
_entity.type
_entity.pdbx_description
1 polymer ?
#
loop_
_entity_poly.entity_id
_entity_poly.type
_entity_poly.pdbx_seq_one_letter_code
_entity_poly.pdbx_strand_id
1 'polypeptide(L)'
;LTAAHCIIGSASQHRVRVGSTNSNSGGTIYQVAQTIVHGSYSSRTMDYDVALLRASTAISGSSSVATIGLESGVVSVGTSAVVTGWGTTSEGGSASTTLRQVTVPIVSDASCNSAYASYGGITARMICAGYTSGGRDACQGDSGG
;
A
#
# COMPACT_ATOMS: atom_id res chain seq x y z
N LEU A 1 8.86 -1.51 2.67
CA LEU A 1 7.60 -2.00 3.24
C LEU A 1 6.60 -2.07 2.11
N THR A 2 5.80 -3.12 2.02
CA THR A 2 4.74 -3.29 1.01
C THR A 2 3.74 -4.34 1.49
N ALA A 3 2.68 -4.61 0.73
CA ALA A 3 1.73 -5.68 1.03
C ALA A 3 2.32 -7.06 0.71
N ALA A 4 2.00 -8.08 1.49
CA ALA A 4 2.48 -9.44 1.27
C ALA A 4 1.91 -10.04 -0.03
N HIS A 5 0.65 -9.76 -0.35
CA HIS A 5 0.01 -10.27 -1.57
C HIS A 5 0.64 -9.73 -2.86
N CYS A 6 1.41 -8.63 -2.79
CA CYS A 6 2.17 -8.11 -3.94
C CYS A 6 3.43 -8.94 -4.24
N ILE A 7 3.88 -9.77 -3.30
CA ILE A 7 5.12 -10.54 -3.42
C ILE A 7 4.81 -11.90 -4.06
N ILE A 8 5.11 -12.01 -5.35
CA ILE A 8 4.87 -13.23 -6.13
C ILE A 8 6.19 -13.72 -6.73
N GLY A 9 6.57 -14.95 -6.41
CA GLY A 9 7.81 -15.55 -6.92
C GLY A 9 9.05 -15.12 -6.14
N SER A 10 10.19 -15.14 -6.82
CA SER A 10 11.52 -14.95 -6.22
C SER A 10 11.92 -13.48 -6.11
N ALA A 11 12.86 -13.18 -5.23
CA ALA A 11 13.38 -11.83 -5.02
C ALA A 11 13.90 -11.18 -6.32
N SER A 12 14.56 -11.93 -7.19
CA SER A 12 15.14 -11.43 -8.46
C SER A 12 14.09 -10.96 -9.48
N GLN A 13 12.82 -11.31 -9.29
CA GLN A 13 11.71 -10.84 -10.13
C GLN A 13 11.21 -9.45 -9.69
N HIS A 14 11.58 -9.00 -8.50
CA HIS A 14 11.12 -7.74 -7.91
C HIS A 14 12.17 -6.64 -8.08
N ARG A 15 11.69 -5.42 -8.32
CA ARG A 15 12.49 -4.20 -8.44
C ARG A 15 11.78 -3.07 -7.70
N VAL A 16 12.56 -2.18 -7.09
CA VAL A 16 12.02 -0.99 -6.42
C VAL A 16 12.52 0.25 -7.14
N ARG A 17 11.62 1.14 -7.53
CA ARG A 17 11.96 2.45 -8.08
C ARG A 17 11.73 3.51 -7.01
N VAL A 18 12.73 4.38 -6.79
CA VAL A 18 12.62 5.52 -5.87
C VAL A 18 12.93 6.82 -6.61
N GLY A 19 12.45 7.95 -6.08
CA GLY A 19 12.79 9.28 -6.59
C GLY A 19 12.11 9.66 -7.91
N SER A 20 10.94 9.11 -8.21
CA SER A 20 10.15 9.47 -9.38
C SER A 20 8.67 9.57 -9.05
N THR A 21 7.98 10.51 -9.71
CA THR A 21 6.52 10.58 -9.77
C THR A 21 5.96 9.83 -10.97
N ASN A 22 6.81 9.28 -11.85
CA ASN A 22 6.37 8.46 -12.98
C ASN A 22 6.67 6.97 -12.72
N SER A 23 5.68 6.11 -12.95
CA SER A 23 5.82 4.66 -12.72
C SER A 23 6.80 3.98 -13.69
N ASN A 24 6.92 4.52 -14.91
CA ASN A 24 7.71 3.91 -15.99
C ASN A 24 8.99 4.68 -16.34
N SER A 25 9.16 5.94 -15.95
CA SER A 25 10.35 6.77 -16.23
C SER A 25 10.92 7.48 -14.99
N GLY A 26 12.15 7.99 -15.08
CA GLY A 26 12.83 8.70 -13.99
C GLY A 26 13.21 7.83 -12.77
N GLY A 27 13.79 8.48 -11.76
CA GLY A 27 14.21 7.85 -10.51
C GLY A 27 15.39 6.90 -10.65
N THR A 28 15.57 6.03 -9.66
CA THR A 28 16.61 4.98 -9.65
C THR A 28 15.97 3.64 -9.32
N ILE A 29 16.34 2.61 -10.07
CA ILE A 29 15.85 1.24 -9.88
C ILE A 29 16.87 0.45 -9.07
N TYR A 30 16.40 -0.17 -8.00
CA TYR A 30 17.16 -1.07 -7.15
C TYR A 30 16.65 -2.49 -7.34
N GLN A 31 17.58 -3.44 -7.43
CA GLN A 31 17.26 -4.86 -7.39
C GLN A 31 16.92 -5.28 -5.96
N VAL A 32 16.05 -6.29 -5.83
CA VAL A 32 15.70 -6.87 -4.54
C VAL A 32 16.59 -8.07 -4.26
N ALA A 33 17.34 -8.03 -3.15
CA ALA A 33 18.15 -9.15 -2.69
C ALA A 33 17.33 -10.16 -1.87
N GLN A 34 16.28 -9.71 -1.18
CA GLN A 34 15.46 -10.57 -0.35
C GLN A 34 14.04 -10.05 -0.23
N THR A 35 13.07 -10.96 -0.32
CA THR A 35 11.67 -10.74 0.05
C THR A 35 11.44 -11.39 1.41
N ILE A 36 10.82 -10.66 2.34
CA ILE A 36 10.53 -11.14 3.70
C ILE A 36 9.03 -10.93 3.92
N VAL A 37 8.25 -11.99 3.69
CA VAL A 37 6.81 -11.99 3.94
C VAL A 37 6.57 -12.27 5.43
N HIS A 38 5.60 -11.59 6.03
CA HIS A 38 5.23 -11.85 7.42
C HIS A 38 4.87 -13.33 7.63
N GLY A 39 5.44 -13.99 8.63
CA GLY A 39 5.29 -15.44 8.82
C GLY A 39 3.85 -15.90 9.10
N SER A 40 3.00 -15.00 9.60
CA SER A 40 1.57 -15.22 9.83
C SER A 40 0.67 -14.76 8.69
N TYR A 41 1.22 -14.33 7.54
CA TYR A 41 0.41 -13.91 6.39
C TYR A 41 -0.54 -15.01 5.94
N SER A 42 -1.81 -14.65 5.73
CA SER A 42 -2.85 -15.56 5.27
C SER A 42 -3.52 -15.01 4.02
N SER A 43 -3.27 -15.63 2.86
CA SER A 43 -3.95 -15.27 1.61
C SER A 43 -5.45 -15.53 1.60
N ARG A 44 -5.95 -16.32 2.57
CA ARG A 44 -7.39 -16.58 2.74
C ARG A 44 -8.12 -15.44 3.45
N THR A 45 -7.48 -14.84 4.45
CA THR A 45 -8.11 -13.81 5.30
C THR A 45 -7.54 -12.41 5.04
N MET A 46 -6.46 -12.32 4.28
CA MET A 46 -5.63 -11.12 4.12
C MET A 46 -5.08 -10.57 5.45
N ASP A 47 -5.08 -11.38 6.52
CA ASP A 47 -4.47 -10.99 7.78
C ASP A 47 -2.94 -11.05 7.69
N TYR A 48 -2.27 -10.14 8.40
CA TYR A 48 -0.82 -9.92 8.31
C TYR A 48 -0.30 -9.69 6.88
N ASP A 49 -1.05 -8.95 6.06
CA ASP A 49 -0.70 -8.61 4.68
C ASP A 49 0.42 -7.55 4.60
N VAL A 50 1.62 -7.93 5.05
CA VAL A 50 2.79 -7.06 5.10
C VAL A 50 4.06 -7.84 4.72
N ALA A 51 4.92 -7.19 3.94
CA ALA A 51 6.22 -7.71 3.55
C ALA A 51 7.30 -6.64 3.50
N LEU A 52 8.55 -7.07 3.62
CA LEU A 52 9.73 -6.24 3.43
C LEU A 52 10.49 -6.68 2.17
N LEU A 53 10.91 -5.68 1.39
CA LEU A 53 11.83 -5.84 0.28
C LEU A 53 13.18 -5.27 0.70
N ARG A 54 14.20 -6.12 0.78
CA ARG A 54 15.59 -5.67 1.02
C ARG A 54 16.25 -5.39 -0.31
N ALA A 55 16.60 -4.13 -0.56
CA ALA A 55 17.38 -3.74 -1.73
C ALA A 55 18.77 -4.39 -1.69
N SER A 56 19.32 -4.72 -2.86
CA SER A 56 20.67 -5.30 -3.00
C SER A 56 21.79 -4.34 -2.64
N THR A 57 21.53 -3.04 -2.74
CA THR A 57 22.43 -1.96 -2.34
C THR A 57 21.68 -0.99 -1.44
N ALA A 58 22.43 -0.25 -0.61
CA ALA A 58 21.85 0.79 0.22
C ALA A 58 21.24 1.90 -0.66
N ILE A 59 20.03 2.35 -0.31
CA ILE A 59 19.37 3.47 -0.97
C ILE A 59 19.80 4.75 -0.27
N SER A 60 20.53 5.61 -0.98
CA SER A 60 20.91 6.92 -0.47
C SER A 60 19.75 7.90 -0.56
N GLY A 61 19.58 8.73 0.47
CA GLY A 61 18.61 9.83 0.46
C GLY A 61 18.99 10.93 -0.53
N SER A 62 18.00 11.69 -0.99
CA SER A 62 18.15 12.84 -1.88
C SER A 62 16.97 13.81 -1.70
N SER A 63 16.93 14.90 -2.47
CA SER A 63 15.76 15.79 -2.50
C SER A 63 14.47 15.10 -2.98
N SER A 64 14.57 13.95 -3.67
CA SER A 64 13.43 13.16 -4.14
C SER A 64 13.29 11.80 -3.45
N VAL A 65 14.18 11.46 -2.52
CA VAL A 65 14.20 10.16 -1.82
C VAL A 65 14.35 10.39 -0.32
N ALA A 66 13.30 10.09 0.43
CA ALA A 66 13.26 10.15 1.88
C ALA A 66 12.59 8.91 2.47
N THR A 67 12.91 8.61 3.73
CA THR A 67 12.22 7.58 4.51
C THR A 67 10.97 8.14 5.15
N ILE A 68 9.95 7.30 5.32
CA ILE A 68 8.79 7.60 6.15
C ILE A 68 8.97 6.99 7.55
N GLY A 69 8.51 7.70 8.59
CA GLY A 69 8.50 7.19 9.96
C GLY A 69 7.48 6.06 10.12
N LEU A 70 7.76 5.12 11.03
CA LEU A 70 6.80 4.08 11.40
C LEU A 70 5.91 4.58 12.53
N GLU A 71 4.61 4.33 12.40
CA GLU A 71 3.65 4.58 13.47
C GLU A 71 3.59 3.36 14.41
N SER A 72 3.43 3.62 15.70
CA SER A 72 3.30 2.59 16.75
C SER A 72 1.91 2.56 17.39
N GLY A 73 1.09 3.60 17.15
CA GLY A 73 -0.24 3.75 17.72
C GLY A 73 -1.38 3.49 16.73
N VAL A 74 -2.59 3.56 17.28
CA VAL A 74 -3.84 3.53 16.50
C VAL A 74 -4.15 4.94 16.00
N VAL A 75 -4.45 5.06 14.71
CA VAL A 75 -4.84 6.33 14.10
C VAL A 75 -6.30 6.65 14.47
N SER A 76 -6.56 7.88 14.90
CA SER A 76 -7.89 8.30 15.35
C SER A 76 -8.91 8.35 14.20
N VAL A 77 -10.16 8.00 14.50
CA VAL A 77 -11.29 8.12 13.54
C VAL A 77 -11.45 9.57 13.11
N GLY A 78 -11.66 9.79 11.81
CA GLY A 78 -11.79 11.13 11.21
C GLY A 78 -10.45 11.78 10.84
N THR A 79 -9.31 11.23 11.26
CA THR A 79 -7.99 11.69 10.79
C THR A 79 -7.93 11.56 9.27
N SER A 80 -7.50 12.63 8.60
CA SER A 80 -7.28 12.60 7.15
C SER A 80 -6.01 11.84 6.83
N ALA A 81 -6.13 10.74 6.09
CA ALA A 81 -5.03 9.98 5.52
C ALA A 81 -4.86 10.33 4.04
N VAL A 82 -3.64 10.24 3.54
CA VAL A 82 -3.33 10.39 2.12
C VAL A 82 -2.85 9.04 1.61
N VAL A 83 -3.53 8.53 0.59
CA VAL A 83 -3.08 7.34 -0.15
C VAL A 83 -2.50 7.82 -1.47
N THR A 84 -1.32 7.30 -1.84
CA THR A 84 -0.65 7.66 -3.09
C THR A 84 -0.33 6.42 -3.90
N GLY A 85 -0.47 6.50 -5.22
CA GLY A 85 -0.17 5.38 -6.07
C GLY A 85 -0.36 5.65 -7.56
N TRP A 86 -0.13 4.59 -8.34
CA TRP A 86 -0.19 4.58 -9.80
C TRP A 86 -1.27 3.61 -10.31
N GLY A 87 -2.18 3.18 -9.44
CA GLY A 87 -3.26 2.27 -9.76
C GLY A 87 -4.24 2.82 -10.80
N THR A 88 -5.26 2.02 -11.06
CA THR A 88 -6.33 2.35 -12.02
C THR A 88 -7.11 3.59 -11.58
N THR A 89 -7.45 4.46 -12.53
CA THR A 89 -8.18 5.72 -12.20
C THR A 89 -9.70 5.56 -12.19
N SER A 90 -10.20 4.38 -12.54
CA SER A 90 -11.60 3.98 -12.55
C SER A 90 -11.69 2.46 -12.51
N GLU A 91 -12.84 1.93 -12.11
CA GLU A 91 -13.10 0.48 -12.17
C GLU A 91 -12.91 -0.06 -13.59
N GLY A 92 -12.11 -1.12 -13.73
CA GLY A 92 -11.75 -1.72 -15.02
C GLY A 92 -10.92 -0.81 -15.95
N GLY A 93 -10.47 0.35 -15.45
CA GLY A 93 -9.70 1.33 -16.22
C GLY A 93 -8.21 1.02 -16.30
N SER A 94 -7.46 1.95 -16.88
CA SER A 94 -6.01 1.86 -17.00
C SER A 94 -5.29 2.44 -15.78
N ALA A 95 -4.16 1.84 -15.43
CA ALA A 95 -3.23 2.36 -14.43
C ALA A 95 -2.66 3.72 -14.84
N SER A 96 -2.36 4.57 -13.86
CA SER A 96 -1.77 5.88 -14.12
C SER A 96 -0.26 5.80 -14.31
N THR A 97 0.29 6.53 -15.29
CA THR A 97 1.74 6.69 -15.42
C THR A 97 2.31 7.72 -14.45
N THR A 98 1.48 8.65 -13.99
CA THR A 98 1.85 9.74 -13.07
C THR A 98 1.27 9.45 -11.69
N LEU A 99 2.05 9.73 -10.64
CA LEU A 99 1.65 9.50 -9.26
C LEU A 99 0.41 10.32 -8.95
N ARG A 100 -0.59 9.67 -8.38
CA ARG A 100 -1.82 10.30 -7.92
C ARG A 100 -1.93 10.17 -6.41
N GLN A 101 -2.77 11.02 -5.84
CA GLN A 101 -3.12 10.94 -4.44
C GLN A 101 -4.62 11.11 -4.24
N VAL A 102 -5.13 10.48 -3.19
CA VAL A 102 -6.46 10.70 -2.66
C VAL A 102 -6.36 10.94 -1.16
N THR A 103 -7.16 11.87 -0.65
CA THR A 103 -7.31 12.08 0.79
C THR A 103 -8.59 11.41 1.23
N VAL A 104 -8.52 10.56 2.25
CA VAL A 104 -9.64 9.79 2.79
C VAL A 104 -9.62 9.85 4.32
N PRO A 105 -10.77 9.90 5.01
CA PRO A 105 -10.82 9.89 6.46
C PRO A 105 -10.68 8.46 6.99
N ILE A 106 -10.00 8.29 8.13
CA ILE A 106 -10.05 7.03 8.90
C ILE A 106 -11.48 6.80 9.39
N VAL A 107 -11.96 5.57 9.22
CA VAL A 107 -13.30 5.12 9.65
C VAL A 107 -13.17 4.19 10.85
N SER A 108 -14.20 4.16 11.70
CA SER A 108 -14.19 3.28 12.87
C SER A 108 -14.26 1.80 12.47
N ASP A 109 -13.56 0.96 13.24
CA ASP A 109 -13.59 -0.49 13.06
C ASP A 109 -15.00 -1.06 13.12
N ALA A 110 -15.87 -0.51 13.97
CA ALA A 110 -17.26 -0.95 14.07
C ALA A 110 -18.03 -0.73 12.77
N SER A 111 -17.96 0.49 12.21
CA SER A 111 -18.62 0.82 10.93
C SER A 111 -18.04 -0.01 9.79
N CYS A 112 -16.71 -0.18 9.77
CA CYS A 112 -16.04 -0.98 8.75
C CYS A 112 -16.40 -2.46 8.85
N ASN A 113 -16.37 -3.04 10.05
CA ASN A 113 -16.74 -4.43 10.26
C ASN A 113 -18.19 -4.72 9.86
N SER A 114 -19.11 -3.76 10.09
CA SER A 114 -20.47 -3.85 9.58
C SER A 114 -20.54 -3.79 8.05
N ALA A 115 -19.78 -2.89 7.41
CA ALA A 115 -19.72 -2.78 5.95
C ALA A 115 -19.15 -4.05 5.28
N TYR A 116 -18.19 -4.71 5.93
CA TYR A 116 -17.53 -5.92 5.44
C TYR A 116 -18.14 -7.23 5.98
N ALA A 117 -19.29 -7.19 6.66
CA ALA A 117 -19.87 -8.36 7.32
C ALA A 117 -20.13 -9.53 6.36
N SER A 118 -20.57 -9.26 5.12
CA SER A 118 -20.78 -10.28 4.09
C SER A 118 -19.50 -10.95 3.59
N TYR A 119 -18.34 -10.32 3.85
CA TYR A 119 -17.01 -10.81 3.46
C TYR A 119 -16.25 -11.43 4.64
N GLY A 120 -16.91 -11.59 5.81
CA GLY A 120 -16.29 -12.13 7.02
C GLY A 120 -15.79 -11.07 8.02
N GLY A 121 -16.03 -9.79 7.74
CA GLY A 121 -15.61 -8.68 8.60
C GLY A 121 -14.14 -8.31 8.44
N ILE A 122 -13.64 -7.51 9.37
CA ILE A 122 -12.22 -7.09 9.43
C ILE A 122 -11.55 -7.66 10.69
N THR A 123 -10.22 -7.74 10.66
CA THR A 123 -9.43 -8.05 11.87
C THR A 123 -8.94 -6.73 12.51
N ALA A 124 -8.65 -6.73 13.81
CA ALA A 124 -8.02 -5.61 14.52
C ALA A 124 -6.54 -5.31 14.09
N ARG A 125 -6.05 -5.90 13.00
CA ARG A 125 -4.77 -5.56 12.35
C ARG A 125 -4.99 -4.78 11.05
N MET A 126 -6.25 -4.53 10.69
CA MET A 126 -6.66 -3.74 9.54
C MET A 126 -7.07 -2.35 10.00
N ILE A 127 -6.87 -1.36 9.14
CA ILE A 127 -7.34 0.02 9.32
C ILE A 127 -8.24 0.32 8.13
N CYS A 128 -9.38 0.96 8.37
CA CYS A 128 -10.28 1.37 7.31
C CYS A 128 -10.19 2.87 7.08
N ALA A 129 -10.23 3.27 5.82
CA ALA A 129 -10.33 4.65 5.41
C ALA A 129 -11.25 4.78 4.19
N GLY A 130 -11.99 5.88 4.09
CA GLY A 130 -12.87 6.11 2.95
C GLY A 130 -14.10 6.96 3.28
N TYR A 131 -14.74 7.46 2.23
CA TYR A 131 -16.01 8.17 2.34
C TYR A 131 -17.18 7.19 2.19
N THR A 132 -18.14 7.24 3.11
CA THR A 132 -19.37 6.43 3.00
C THR A 132 -20.21 6.78 1.77
N SER A 133 -20.05 7.98 1.22
CA SER A 133 -20.66 8.40 -0.06
C SER A 133 -19.97 7.81 -1.29
N GLY A 134 -18.84 7.13 -1.13
CA GLY A 134 -18.00 6.65 -2.23
C GLY A 134 -17.39 7.78 -3.08
N GLY A 135 -17.02 7.43 -4.32
CA GLY A 135 -16.57 8.36 -5.36
C GLY A 135 -15.07 8.65 -5.41
N ARG A 136 -14.34 8.48 -4.30
CA ARG A 136 -12.87 8.66 -4.25
C ARG A 136 -12.27 7.63 -3.31
N ASP A 137 -11.35 6.81 -3.85
CA ASP A 137 -10.69 5.73 -3.11
C ASP A 137 -9.37 5.33 -3.79
N ALA A 138 -8.60 4.47 -3.16
CA ALA A 138 -7.53 3.70 -3.79
C ALA A 138 -8.11 2.62 -4.72
N CYS A 139 -7.36 2.20 -5.73
CA CYS A 139 -7.81 1.24 -6.74
C CYS A 139 -6.79 0.14 -7.03
N GLN A 140 -7.04 -0.66 -8.08
CA GLN A 140 -6.16 -1.77 -8.44
C GLN A 140 -4.76 -1.24 -8.80
N GLY A 141 -3.75 -1.74 -8.10
CA GLY A 141 -2.35 -1.33 -8.28
C GLY A 141 -1.85 -0.29 -7.28
N ASP A 142 -2.70 0.19 -6.36
CA ASP A 142 -2.27 1.06 -5.25
C ASP A 142 -1.83 0.27 -4.00
N SER A 143 -2.12 -1.04 -3.95
CA SER A 143 -1.75 -1.91 -2.82
C SER A 143 -0.26 -1.82 -2.47
N GLY A 144 0.01 -1.63 -1.17
CA GLY A 144 1.37 -1.57 -0.61
C GLY A 144 2.02 -0.18 -0.65
N GLY A 145 1.34 0.84 -1.21
CA GLY A 145 1.71 2.26 -1.18
C GLY A 145 0.86 3.09 -0.24
#